data_AF-A0A4Y7RST7-F1
#
_entry.id   AF-A0A4Y7RST7-F1
#
_cell.length_a   1.000
_cell.length_b   1.000
_cell.length_c   1.000
_cell.angle_alpha   90.00
_cell.angle_beta   90.00
_cell.angle_gamma   90.00
#
_symmetry.space_group_name_H-M   'P 1'
#
loop_
_entity.id
_entity.type
_entity.pdbx_description
1 polymer ?
#
loop_
_entity_poly.entity_id
_entity_poly.type
_entity_poly.pdbx_seq_one_letter_code
_entity_poly.pdbx_strand_id
1 'polypeptide(L)'
;MHEWALAEAVVETVLKEAGKENLKEIVRVKVMVGELQQIELDVFNFAMENILQQGGGALSMEKISLEVDKCVLRCKVCGEDWYYSDSLQDLSEEDSEAIHFVPEVAHVYVRCPRCGSPDFEITSGRGVWIDYIEGEK
;
A
#
# COMPACT_ATOMS: atom_id res chain seq x y z
N MET A 1 0.80 14.63 6.26
CA MET A 1 1.10 13.61 5.24
C MET A 1 1.01 12.27 5.93
N HIS A 2 0.11 11.41 5.49
CA HIS A 2 -0.18 10.14 6.16
C HIS A 2 0.77 9.03 5.71
N GLU A 3 1.52 9.27 4.64
CA GLU A 3 2.66 8.48 4.15
C GLU A 3 3.71 8.29 5.24
N TRP A 4 3.93 9.31 6.09
CA TRP A 4 4.82 9.20 7.24
C TRP A 4 4.33 8.16 8.25
N ALA A 5 3.03 8.17 8.56
CA ALA A 5 2.45 7.20 9.48
C ALA A 5 2.49 5.78 8.90
N LEU A 6 2.28 5.63 7.59
CA LEU A 6 2.42 4.35 6.90
C LEU A 6 3.88 3.87 6.89
N ALA A 7 4.83 4.77 6.62
CA ALA A 7 6.25 4.47 6.58
C ALA A 7 6.76 4.02 7.95
N GLU A 8 6.35 4.73 9.00
CA GLU A 8 6.62 4.36 10.40
C GLU A 8 6.06 2.98 10.73
N ALA A 9 4.79 2.72 10.39
CA ALA A 9 4.17 1.42 10.62
C ALA A 9 4.89 0.28 9.88
N VAL A 10 5.39 0.51 8.66
CA VAL A 10 6.20 -0.46 7.92
C VAL A 10 7.51 -0.75 8.65
N VAL A 11 8.29 0.29 8.97
CA VAL A 11 9.60 0.14 9.62
C VAL A 11 9.46 -0.55 10.98
N GLU A 12 8.50 -0.12 11.81
CA GLU A 12 8.23 -0.74 13.10
C GLU A 12 7.85 -2.21 12.96
N THR A 13 6.98 -2.54 12.00
CA THR A 13 6.55 -3.93 11.78
C THR A 13 7.72 -4.81 11.34
N VAL A 14 8.57 -4.32 10.44
CA VAL A 14 9.76 -5.07 10.00
C VAL A 14 10.68 -5.38 11.18
N LEU A 15 11.03 -4.37 11.97
CA LEU A 15 11.92 -4.53 13.12
C LEU A 15 11.33 -5.47 14.18
N LYS A 16 10.03 -5.35 14.43
CA LYS A 16 9.30 -6.20 15.37
C LYS A 16 9.28 -7.66 14.95
N GLU A 17 8.95 -7.96 13.69
CA GLU A 17 8.88 -9.34 13.21
C GLU A 17 10.29 -9.96 13.08
N ALA A 18 11.29 -9.18 12.66
CA ALA A 18 12.69 -9.63 12.66
C ALA A 18 13.19 -9.98 14.07
N GLY A 19 12.83 -9.17 15.08
CA GLY A 19 13.16 -9.43 16.48
C GLY A 19 12.49 -10.69 17.02
N LYS A 20 11.20 -10.92 16.70
CA LYS A 20 10.48 -12.15 17.09
C LYS A 20 11.13 -13.41 16.51
N GLU A 21 11.59 -13.35 15.27
CA GLU A 21 12.26 -14.46 14.60
C GLU A 21 13.73 -14.61 15.01
N ASN A 22 14.24 -13.72 15.87
CA ASN A 22 15.64 -13.65 16.31
C ASN A 22 16.62 -13.57 15.12
N LEU A 23 16.28 -12.78 14.10
CA LEU A 23 17.20 -12.50 13.00
C LEU A 23 18.37 -11.65 13.53
N LYS A 24 19.60 -12.11 13.27
CA LYS A 24 20.83 -11.34 13.54
C LYS A 24 21.00 -10.20 12.55
N GLU A 25 20.58 -10.43 11.31
CA GLU A 25 20.64 -9.45 10.24
C GLU A 25 19.43 -9.61 9.31
N ILE A 26 18.80 -8.48 8.97
CA ILE A 26 17.81 -8.42 7.88
C ILE A 26 18.61 -8.26 6.57
N VAL A 27 18.33 -9.10 5.58
CA VAL A 27 19.00 -9.10 4.27
C VAL A 27 18.13 -8.40 3.23
N ARG A 28 16.83 -8.69 3.20
CA ARG A 28 15.86 -8.07 2.27
C ARG A 28 14.48 -7.93 2.89
N VAL A 29 13.77 -6.90 2.47
CA VAL A 29 12.37 -6.66 2.78
C VAL A 29 11.68 -6.26 1.49
N LYS A 30 10.55 -6.90 1.20
CA LYS A 30 9.67 -6.47 0.11
C LYS A 30 8.38 -5.91 0.70
N VAL A 31 8.07 -4.67 0.32
CA VAL A 31 6.85 -3.98 0.72
C VAL A 31 6.03 -3.75 -0.54
N MET A 32 4.78 -4.18 -0.48
CA MET A 32 3.80 -3.92 -1.54
C MET A 32 3.01 -2.68 -1.21
N VAL A 33 2.79 -1.85 -2.22
CA VAL A 33 2.03 -0.61 -2.16
C VAL A 33 0.84 -0.74 -3.09
N GLY A 34 -0.35 -0.82 -2.52
CA GLY A 34 -1.59 -0.93 -3.28
C GLY A 34 -1.94 0.36 -4.01
N GLU A 35 -2.18 0.24 -5.32
CA GLU A 35 -2.54 1.35 -6.21
C GLU A 35 -3.76 2.14 -5.73
N LEU A 36 -4.74 1.50 -5.07
CA LEU A 36 -5.97 2.16 -4.64
C LEU A 36 -5.71 3.32 -3.69
N GLN A 37 -4.71 3.17 -2.81
CA GLN A 37 -4.38 4.19 -1.83
C GLN A 37 -3.58 5.34 -2.45
N GLN A 38 -3.11 5.24 -3.70
CA GLN A 38 -2.47 6.34 -4.43
C GLN A 38 -1.31 7.01 -3.68
N ILE A 39 -0.46 6.21 -3.03
CA ILE A 39 0.65 6.73 -2.25
C ILE A 39 1.70 7.38 -3.15
N GLU A 40 2.09 8.61 -2.82
CA GLU A 40 3.25 9.29 -3.40
C GLU A 40 4.54 8.58 -2.97
N LEU A 41 5.05 7.69 -3.82
CA LEU A 41 6.18 6.81 -3.50
C LEU A 41 7.45 7.57 -3.11
N ASP A 42 7.69 8.73 -3.72
CA ASP A 42 8.86 9.56 -3.39
C ASP A 42 8.78 10.10 -1.96
N VAL A 43 7.58 10.52 -1.53
CA VAL A 43 7.33 11.01 -0.17
C VAL A 43 7.40 9.86 0.83
N PHE A 44 6.83 8.71 0.47
CA PHE A 44 6.86 7.50 1.28
C PHE A 44 8.30 6.97 1.48
N ASN A 45 9.07 6.93 0.40
CA ASN A 45 10.48 6.56 0.43
C ASN A 45 11.30 7.53 1.30
N PHE A 46 11.12 8.83 1.10
CA PHE A 46 11.77 9.85 1.92
C PHE A 46 11.43 9.72 3.40
N ALA A 47 10.17 9.44 3.75
CA ALA A 47 9.77 9.23 5.13
C ALA A 47 10.48 8.02 5.75
N MET A 48 10.48 6.88 5.06
CA MET A 48 11.20 5.67 5.53
C MET A 48 12.70 5.94 5.73
N GLU A 49 13.36 6.61 4.78
CA GLU A 49 14.78 6.96 4.90
C GLU A 49 15.07 7.76 6.18
N ASN A 50 14.25 8.77 6.47
CA ASN A 50 14.41 9.61 7.66
C ASN A 50 14.17 8.82 8.95
N ILE A 51 13.16 7.94 8.97
CA ILE A 51 12.84 7.10 10.13
C ILE A 51 13.99 6.11 10.40
N LEU A 52 14.51 5.45 9.36
CA LEU A 52 15.60 4.49 9.48
C LEU A 52 16.90 5.15 9.98
N GLN A 53 17.20 6.37 9.55
CA GLN A 53 18.37 7.13 10.04
C GLN A 53 18.32 7.39 11.55
N GLN A 54 17.12 7.48 12.15
CA GLN A 54 16.96 7.62 13.60
C GLN A 54 16.99 6.28 14.35
N GLY A 55 16.69 5.17 13.66
CA GLY A 55 16.44 3.84 14.23
C GLY A 55 17.65 2.98 14.58
N GLY A 56 18.87 3.52 14.63
CA GLY A 56 20.05 2.81 15.13
C GLY A 56 20.67 1.76 14.18
N GLY A 57 20.28 1.75 12.90
CA GLY A 57 21.01 1.06 11.82
C GLY A 57 20.74 -0.44 11.64
N ALA A 58 19.78 -1.03 12.37
CA ALA A 58 19.43 -2.45 12.22
C ALA A 58 18.75 -2.78 10.87
N LEU A 59 18.13 -1.78 10.25
CA LEU A 59 17.50 -1.83 8.94
C LEU A 59 17.92 -0.57 8.18
N SER A 60 18.08 -0.71 6.88
CA SER A 60 18.56 0.35 6.01
C SER A 60 17.77 0.34 4.70
N MET A 61 17.66 1.50 4.05
CA MET A 61 16.73 1.69 2.93
C MET A 61 17.08 0.79 1.74
N GLU A 62 18.37 0.53 1.50
CA GLU A 62 18.85 -0.34 0.42
C GLU A 62 18.40 -1.81 0.55
N LYS A 63 17.94 -2.22 1.73
CA LYS A 63 17.40 -3.55 1.98
C LYS A 63 15.89 -3.62 1.72
N ILE A 64 15.22 -2.50 1.51
CA ILE A 64 13.77 -2.39 1.30
C ILE A 64 13.50 -2.15 -0.18
N SER A 65 12.73 -3.04 -0.80
CA SER A 65 12.18 -2.82 -2.14
C SER A 65 10.69 -2.52 -2.08
N LEU A 66 10.28 -1.45 -2.75
CA LEU A 66 8.88 -1.08 -2.93
C LEU A 66 8.36 -1.58 -4.28
N GLU A 67 7.23 -2.27 -4.29
CA GLU A 67 6.53 -2.66 -5.51
C GLU A 67 5.06 -2.25 -5.46
N VAL A 68 4.55 -1.71 -6.58
CA VAL A 68 3.14 -1.34 -6.68
C VAL A 68 2.31 -2.57 -7.06
N ASP A 69 1.29 -2.87 -6.26
CA ASP A 69 0.28 -3.85 -6.62
C ASP A 69 -0.93 -3.15 -7.25
N LYS A 70 -1.25 -3.56 -8.48
CA LYS A 70 -2.37 -2.98 -9.23
C LYS A 70 -3.69 -3.31 -8.54
N CYS A 71 -4.60 -2.35 -8.53
CA CYS A 71 -5.90 -2.52 -7.90
C CYS A 71 -6.92 -3.10 -8.90
N VAL A 72 -7.39 -4.31 -8.59
CA VAL A 72 -8.45 -4.99 -9.34
C VAL A 72 -9.72 -5.01 -8.51
N LEU A 73 -10.81 -4.51 -9.11
CA LEU A 73 -12.13 -4.47 -8.52
C LEU A 73 -13.01 -5.53 -9.17
N ARG A 74 -13.82 -6.24 -8.38
CA ARG A 74 -14.79 -7.22 -8.85
C ARG A 74 -16.20 -6.85 -8.42
N CYS A 75 -17.13 -6.72 -9.36
CA CYS A 75 -18.51 -6.40 -9.06
C CYS A 75 -19.23 -7.59 -8.44
N LYS A 76 -19.84 -7.42 -7.27
CA LYS A 76 -20.62 -8.47 -6.59
C LYS A 76 -22.00 -8.71 -7.20
N VAL A 77 -22.48 -7.79 -8.04
CA VAL A 77 -23.80 -7.88 -8.70
C VAL A 77 -23.71 -8.59 -10.04
N CYS A 78 -22.75 -8.22 -10.88
CA CYS A 78 -22.70 -8.70 -12.27
C CYS A 78 -21.44 -9.51 -12.63
N GLY A 79 -20.46 -9.60 -11.71
CA GLY A 79 -19.23 -10.37 -11.87
C GLY A 79 -18.15 -9.74 -12.75
N GLU A 80 -18.33 -8.50 -13.19
CA GLU A 80 -17.31 -7.79 -13.98
C GLU A 80 -16.06 -7.49 -13.14
N ASP A 81 -14.88 -7.74 -13.72
CA ASP A 81 -13.59 -7.33 -13.18
C ASP A 81 -13.07 -6.12 -13.96
N TRP A 82 -12.53 -5.11 -13.27
CA TRP A 82 -11.88 -3.97 -13.92
C TRP A 82 -10.75 -3.40 -13.05
N TYR A 83 -9.85 -2.63 -13.67
CA TYR A 83 -8.80 -1.96 -12.93
C TYR A 83 -9.30 -0.64 -12.34
N TYR A 84 -8.87 -0.31 -11.13
CA TYR A 84 -9.17 1.00 -10.53
C TYR A 84 -8.68 2.15 -11.41
N SER A 85 -7.54 1.98 -12.08
CA SER A 85 -6.99 2.95 -13.04
C SER A 85 -8.00 3.39 -14.11
N ASP A 86 -8.89 2.49 -14.51
CA ASP A 86 -9.92 2.76 -15.53
C ASP A 86 -11.05 3.65 -14.99
N SER A 87 -11.17 3.78 -13.66
CA SER A 87 -12.16 4.61 -12.97
C SER A 87 -11.65 6.02 -12.65
N LEU A 88 -10.33 6.26 -12.71
CA LEU A 88 -9.72 7.54 -12.30
C LEU A 88 -10.23 8.74 -13.10
N GLN A 89 -10.53 8.55 -14.38
CA GLN A 89 -11.05 9.59 -15.27
C GLN A 89 -12.43 10.14 -14.87
N ASP A 90 -13.18 9.38 -14.06
CA ASP A 90 -14.52 9.73 -13.61
C ASP A 90 -14.49 10.36 -12.19
N LEU A 91 -13.31 10.47 -11.57
CA LEU A 91 -13.12 11.02 -10.23
C LEU A 91 -12.65 12.48 -10.28
N SER A 92 -13.19 13.31 -9.38
CA SER A 92 -12.61 14.62 -9.12
C SER A 92 -11.34 14.49 -8.27
N GLU A 93 -10.53 15.56 -8.22
CA GLU A 93 -9.36 15.61 -7.33
C GLU A 93 -9.75 15.39 -5.86
N GLU A 94 -10.89 15.94 -5.43
CA GLU A 94 -11.41 15.79 -4.07
C GLU A 94 -11.81 14.33 -3.76
N ASP A 95 -12.49 13.66 -4.69
CA ASP A 95 -12.89 12.27 -4.52
C ASP A 95 -11.67 11.34 -4.50
N SER A 96 -10.68 11.63 -5.34
CA SER A 96 -9.42 10.88 -5.37
C SER A 96 -8.65 11.01 -4.06
N GLU A 97 -8.56 12.23 -3.52
CA GLU A 97 -7.92 12.50 -2.23
C GLU A 97 -8.65 11.82 -1.06
N ALA A 98 -9.99 11.76 -1.11
CA ALA A 98 -10.77 11.03 -0.11
C ALA A 98 -10.43 9.53 -0.11
N ILE A 99 -10.30 8.93 -1.30
CA ILE A 99 -9.90 7.51 -1.46
C ILE A 99 -8.45 7.29 -1.01
N HIS A 100 -7.55 8.23 -1.32
CA HIS A 100 -6.16 8.21 -0.86
C HIS A 100 -6.07 8.12 0.67
N PHE A 101 -6.91 8.87 1.39
CA PHE A 101 -6.94 8.83 2.86
C PHE A 101 -7.67 7.61 3.44
N VAL A 102 -8.81 7.21 2.85
CA VAL A 102 -9.61 6.05 3.29
C VAL A 102 -10.01 5.21 2.07
N PRO A 103 -9.24 4.19 1.69
CA PRO A 103 -9.49 3.39 0.48
C PRO A 103 -10.92 2.83 0.36
N GLU A 104 -11.56 2.52 1.49
CA GLU A 104 -12.92 1.98 1.52
C GLU A 104 -13.98 2.95 0.96
N VAL A 105 -13.73 4.26 0.97
CA VAL A 105 -14.65 5.25 0.39
C VAL A 105 -14.72 5.18 -1.13
N ALA A 106 -13.89 4.37 -1.79
CA ALA A 106 -14.03 4.08 -3.22
C ALA A 106 -15.43 3.60 -3.60
N HIS A 107 -16.14 2.89 -2.70
CA HIS A 107 -17.53 2.47 -2.93
C HIS A 107 -18.52 3.64 -3.05
N VAL A 108 -18.15 4.83 -2.56
CA VAL A 108 -18.96 6.05 -2.69
C VAL A 108 -18.86 6.62 -4.09
N TYR A 109 -17.69 6.59 -4.71
CA TYR A 109 -17.39 7.33 -5.95
C TYR A 109 -17.25 6.44 -7.19
N VAL A 110 -16.78 5.21 -7.03
CA VAL A 110 -16.54 4.28 -8.14
C VAL A 110 -17.79 3.43 -8.41
N ARG A 111 -18.06 3.15 -9.68
CA ARG A 111 -19.17 2.30 -10.12
C ARG A 111 -18.67 1.24 -11.09
N CYS A 112 -19.28 0.07 -11.03
CA CYS A 112 -19.02 -0.98 -12.02
C CYS A 112 -19.31 -0.46 -13.43
N PRO A 113 -18.36 -0.54 -14.38
CA PRO A 113 -18.53 0.00 -15.73
C PRO A 113 -19.60 -0.77 -16.54
N ARG A 114 -19.91 -2.01 -16.13
CA ARG A 114 -20.88 -2.86 -16.82
C ARG A 114 -22.33 -2.66 -16.35
N CYS A 115 -22.56 -2.52 -15.04
CA CYS A 115 -23.93 -2.48 -14.49
C CYS A 115 -24.24 -1.26 -13.63
N GLY A 116 -23.26 -0.37 -13.39
CA GLY A 116 -23.43 0.83 -12.57
C GLY A 116 -23.55 0.57 -11.07
N SER A 117 -23.45 -0.68 -10.60
CA SER A 117 -23.51 -0.99 -9.17
C SER A 117 -22.29 -0.43 -8.42
N PRO A 118 -22.46 0.15 -7.22
CA PRO A 118 -21.35 0.48 -6.31
C PRO A 118 -20.86 -0.73 -5.51
N ASP A 119 -21.57 -1.87 -5.58
CA ASP A 119 -21.25 -3.05 -4.80
C ASP A 119 -20.19 -3.90 -5.51
N PHE A 120 -18.95 -3.73 -5.06
CA PHE A 120 -17.78 -4.45 -5.52
C PHE A 120 -16.91 -4.91 -4.35
N GLU A 121 -15.92 -5.75 -4.66
CA GLU A 121 -14.82 -6.10 -3.78
C GLU A 121 -13.50 -5.59 -4.37
N ILE A 122 -12.57 -5.20 -3.49
CA ILE A 122 -11.20 -4.87 -3.85
C ILE A 122 -10.40 -6.16 -3.71
N THR A 123 -9.99 -6.76 -4.83
CA THR A 123 -9.35 -8.08 -4.85
C THR A 123 -7.82 -8.02 -4.76
N SER A 124 -7.23 -6.89 -5.13
CA SER A 124 -5.79 -6.61 -5.06
C SER A 124 -5.56 -5.10 -4.91
N GLY A 125 -4.33 -4.69 -4.61
CA GLY A 125 -3.91 -3.29 -4.65
C GLY A 125 -4.61 -2.35 -3.64
N ARG A 126 -5.08 -2.86 -2.49
CA ARG A 126 -5.88 -2.08 -1.52
C ARG A 126 -5.08 -1.07 -0.68
N GLY A 127 -3.89 -1.43 -0.20
CA GLY A 127 -3.12 -0.61 0.73
C GLY A 127 -1.68 -1.10 0.86
N VAL A 128 -0.99 -0.83 1.98
CA VAL A 128 0.41 -1.22 2.16
C VAL A 128 0.55 -2.49 3.00
N TRP A 129 1.40 -3.42 2.59
CA TRP A 129 1.77 -4.59 3.40
C TRP A 129 3.20 -5.05 3.13
N ILE A 130 3.76 -5.79 4.08
CA ILE A 130 5.06 -6.45 3.94
C ILE A 130 4.81 -7.82 3.31
N ASP A 131 5.38 -8.06 2.13
CA ASP A 131 5.30 -9.35 1.42
C ASP A 131 6.19 -10.39 2.10
N TYR A 132 7.45 -10.01 2.35
CA TYR A 132 8.37 -10.84 3.11
C TYR A 132 9.45 -10.02 3.82
N ILE A 133 10.03 -10.65 4.84
CA ILE A 133 11.26 -10.24 5.51
C ILE A 133 12.21 -11.44 5.45
N GLU A 134 13.38 -11.23 4.85
CA GLU A 134 14.43 -12.25 4.71
C GLU A 134 15.64 -11.83 5.55
N GLY A 135 16.21 -12.76 6.31
CA GLY A 135 17.38 -12.48 7.15
C GLY A 135 18.08 -13.73 7.68
N GLU A 136 19.24 -13.53 8.31
CA GLU A 136 20.09 -14.58 8.84
C GLU A 136 19.91 -14.75 10.36
N LYS A 137 20.07 -15.98 10.86
CA LYS A 137 19.93 -16.34 12.29
C LYS A 137 21.26 -16.68 12.97
#